data_AF-A0A7R9R1L2-F1
#
_entry.id   AF-A0A7R9R1L2-F1
#
_cell.length_a   1.000
_cell.length_b   1.000
_cell.length_c   1.000
_cell.angle_alpha   90.00
_cell.angle_beta   90.00
_cell.angle_gamma   90.00
#
_symmetry.space_group_name_H-M   'P 1'
#
loop_
_entity.id
_entity.type
_entity.pdbx_description
1 polymer ?
#
loop_
_entity_poly.entity_id
_entity_poly.type
_entity_poly.pdbx_seq_one_letter_code
_entity_poly.pdbx_strand_id
1 'polypeptide(L)'
;DLTAENAFLWRIVAKYCKEKEITVTLVVNNDNKGDEEMSDSQPNTHEETVDAIDLIVPDLPHYCHYINVFVKQILVREYGLHDLMEFEFMFNQLLSMGELIDIGDEVQRQIIRKCMIDVLGNEELFHRIHDYVSHLMKIFSQNTELNTFLEKTVDMIDAINSKSIVAEEPPPPPPSQPSQEVETNP
;
A
#
# COMPACT_ATOMS: atom_id res chain seq x y z
N ASP A 1 -7.79 14.75 -11.39
CA ASP A 1 -8.26 13.40 -11.02
C ASP A 1 -7.34 12.35 -11.60
N LEU A 2 -6.94 11.38 -10.77
CA LEU A 2 -6.19 10.21 -11.20
C LEU A 2 -7.17 9.25 -11.89
N THR A 3 -6.91 8.87 -13.14
CA THR A 3 -7.68 7.85 -13.87
C THR A 3 -6.85 6.59 -14.04
N ALA A 4 -7.47 5.48 -14.45
CA ALA A 4 -6.78 4.25 -14.78
C ALA A 4 -5.65 4.46 -15.81
N GLU A 5 -5.93 5.17 -16.89
CA GLU A 5 -4.96 5.45 -17.95
C GLU A 5 -3.79 6.29 -17.45
N ASN A 6 -4.07 7.32 -16.65
CA ASN A 6 -3.04 8.18 -16.10
C ASN A 6 -2.17 7.41 -15.10
N ALA A 7 -2.76 6.57 -14.25
CA ALA A 7 -2.01 5.72 -13.31
C ALA A 7 -1.12 4.71 -14.04
N PHE A 8 -1.64 4.09 -15.11
CA PHE A 8 -0.89 3.17 -15.95
C PHE A 8 0.27 3.87 -16.68
N LEU A 9 0.01 4.99 -17.33
CA LEU A 9 1.02 5.76 -18.05
C LEU A 9 2.13 6.22 -17.09
N TRP A 10 1.75 6.74 -15.93
CA TRP A 10 2.69 7.17 -14.91
C TRP A 10 3.63 6.04 -14.50
N ARG A 11 3.07 4.85 -14.20
CA ARG A 11 3.83 3.66 -13.84
C ARG A 11 4.74 3.18 -14.95
N ILE A 12 4.28 3.14 -16.20
CA ILE A 12 5.09 2.67 -17.33
C ILE A 12 6.25 3.62 -17.62
N VAL A 13 6.01 4.93 -17.57
CA VAL A 13 7.04 5.94 -17.80
C VAL A 13 8.09 5.88 -16.69
N ALA A 14 7.68 5.85 -15.42
CA ALA A 14 8.60 5.71 -14.30
C ALA A 14 9.44 4.43 -14.42
N LYS A 15 8.81 3.29 -14.67
CA LYS A 15 9.51 2.01 -14.85
C LYS A 15 10.53 2.08 -15.99
N TYR A 16 10.15 2.62 -17.14
CA TYR A 16 11.05 2.76 -18.27
C TYR A 16 12.25 3.66 -17.95
N CYS A 17 12.02 4.80 -17.29
CA CYS A 17 13.09 5.71 -16.87
C CYS A 17 14.08 5.01 -15.92
N LYS A 18 13.59 4.23 -14.95
CA LYS A 18 14.44 3.44 -14.04
C LYS A 18 15.23 2.36 -14.77
N GLU A 19 14.60 1.58 -15.63
CA GLU A 19 15.25 0.47 -16.36
C GLU A 19 16.29 0.92 -17.40
N LYS A 20 16.15 2.16 -17.90
CA LYS A 20 17.03 2.72 -18.92
C LYS A 20 18.01 3.75 -18.36
N GLU A 21 18.02 3.97 -17.04
CA GLU A 21 18.90 4.93 -16.36
C GLU A 21 18.83 6.31 -17.05
N ILE A 22 17.60 6.74 -17.36
CA ILE A 22 17.37 8.01 -18.06
C ILE A 22 17.70 9.16 -17.12
N THR A 23 18.57 10.05 -17.56
CA THR A 23 18.91 11.29 -16.86
C THR A 23 18.40 12.51 -17.64
N VAL A 24 18.16 13.61 -16.94
CA VAL A 24 17.72 14.89 -17.50
C VAL A 24 18.67 15.98 -17.00
N THR A 25 19.10 16.85 -17.91
CA THR A 25 19.86 18.05 -17.55
C THR A 25 18.91 19.20 -17.28
N LEU A 26 18.91 19.68 -16.05
CA LEU A 26 18.16 20.85 -15.62
C LEU A 26 19.05 22.08 -15.69
N VAL A 27 18.54 23.15 -16.31
CA VAL A 27 19.20 24.46 -16.33
C VAL A 27 18.61 25.27 -15.19
N VAL A 28 19.39 25.50 -14.14
CA VAL A 28 18.96 26.27 -12.98
C VAL A 28 19.42 27.72 -13.15
N ASN A 29 18.45 28.62 -13.28
CA ASN A 29 18.69 30.06 -13.30
C ASN A 29 18.63 30.58 -11.86
N ASN A 30 19.77 31.03 -11.32
CA ASN A 30 19.78 31.76 -10.05
C ASN A 30 19.34 33.20 -10.30
N ASP A 31 18.04 33.44 -10.35
CA ASP A 31 17.46 34.78 -10.28
C ASP A 31 17.52 35.27 -8.83
N ASN A 32 18.73 35.50 -8.33
CA ASN A 32 18.92 36.14 -7.03
C ASN A 32 18.65 37.65 -7.18
N LYS A 33 17.37 38.02 -7.26
CA LYS A 33 16.91 39.40 -7.07
C LYS A 33 16.92 39.71 -5.58
N GLY A 34 18.11 40.03 -5.07
CA GLY A 34 18.30 40.91 -3.94
C GLY A 34 18.97 42.17 -4.47
N ASP A 35 18.32 43.30 -4.30
CA ASP A 35 18.81 44.62 -4.72
C ASP A 35 20.26 44.85 -4.28
N GLU A 36 21.15 45.13 -5.22
CA GLU A 36 22.00 46.33 -5.27
C GLU A 36 23.19 46.16 -6.23
N GLU A 37 23.40 47.23 -7.00
CA GLU A 37 24.59 47.61 -7.76
C GLU A 37 24.81 47.09 -9.19
N MET A 38 24.99 48.08 -10.07
CA MET A 38 25.31 47.99 -11.48
C MET A 38 26.65 47.27 -11.68
N SER A 39 26.60 46.00 -12.08
CA SER A 39 27.76 45.26 -12.57
C SER A 39 27.32 44.33 -13.70
N ASP A 40 27.93 44.46 -14.87
CA ASP A 40 27.78 43.59 -16.05
C ASP A 40 28.18 42.15 -15.69
N SER A 41 27.30 41.43 -15.02
CA SER A 41 27.49 40.05 -14.60
C SER A 41 26.55 39.17 -15.42
N GLN A 42 27.15 38.34 -16.29
CA GLN A 42 26.43 37.31 -17.04
C GLN A 42 25.59 36.44 -16.07
N PRO A 43 24.39 36.00 -16.48
CA PRO A 43 23.59 35.11 -15.66
C PRO A 43 24.37 33.82 -15.38
N ASN A 44 24.76 33.60 -14.12
CA ASN A 44 25.36 32.34 -13.67
C ASN A 44 24.31 31.23 -13.78
N THR A 45 24.35 30.51 -14.89
CA THR A 45 23.53 29.33 -15.15
C THR A 45 24.32 28.10 -14.71
N HIS A 46 23.72 27.26 -13.86
CA HIS A 46 24.30 25.99 -13.46
C HIS A 46 23.48 24.85 -14.07
N GLU A 47 24.15 23.91 -14.73
CA GLU A 47 23.54 22.69 -15.26
C GLU A 47 23.67 21.58 -14.22
N GLU A 48 22.54 20.98 -13.83
CA GLU A 48 22.49 19.84 -12.93
C GLU A 48 21.92 18.63 -13.69
N THR A 49 22.57 17.48 -13.59
CA THR A 49 22.05 16.23 -14.17
C THR A 49 21.37 15.44 -13.07
N VAL A 50 20.09 15.12 -13.25
CA VAL A 50 19.28 14.36 -12.29
C VAL A 50 18.69 13.12 -12.95
N ASP A 51 18.43 12.09 -12.16
CA ASP A 51 17.74 10.90 -12.64
C ASP A 51 16.28 11.25 -12.93
N ALA A 52 15.79 10.87 -14.11
CA ALA A 52 14.42 11.19 -14.52
C ALA A 52 13.38 10.56 -13.57
N ILE A 53 13.73 9.44 -12.93
CA ILE A 53 12.87 8.74 -11.98
C ILE A 53 12.51 9.64 -10.79
N ASP A 54 13.46 10.45 -10.31
CA ASP A 54 13.28 11.34 -9.15
C ASP A 54 12.34 12.51 -9.46
N LEU A 55 12.18 12.84 -10.75
CA LEU A 55 11.24 13.86 -11.21
C LEU A 55 9.83 13.30 -11.44
N ILE A 56 9.71 11.99 -11.68
CA ILE A 56 8.44 11.35 -12.03
C ILE A 56 7.77 10.75 -10.81
N VAL A 57 8.53 10.06 -9.96
CA VAL A 57 8.02 9.36 -8.78
C VAL A 57 7.75 10.40 -7.68
N PRO A 58 6.59 10.37 -7.01
CA PRO A 58 6.32 11.31 -5.93
C PRO A 58 7.24 11.01 -4.75
N ASP A 59 7.56 12.03 -3.96
CA ASP A 59 8.27 11.80 -2.71
C ASP A 59 7.49 10.82 -1.80
N LEU A 60 8.22 10.17 -0.90
CA LEU A 60 7.65 9.10 -0.10
C LEU A 60 6.46 9.54 0.79
N PRO A 61 6.49 10.70 1.47
CA PRO A 61 5.32 11.22 2.18
C PRO A 61 4.08 11.41 1.29
N HIS A 62 4.24 12.00 0.11
CA HIS A 62 3.13 12.20 -0.83
C HIS A 62 2.63 10.86 -1.39
N TYR A 63 3.53 9.94 -1.71
CA TYR A 63 3.18 8.58 -2.10
C TYR A 63 2.30 7.88 -1.05
N CYS A 64 2.74 7.88 0.21
CA CYS A 64 2.00 7.27 1.32
C CYS A 64 0.65 7.98 1.54
N HIS A 65 0.60 9.29 1.34
CA HIS A 65 -0.66 10.04 1.39
C HIS A 65 -1.64 9.55 0.31
N TYR A 66 -1.20 9.40 -0.94
CA TYR A 66 -2.05 8.89 -2.02
C TYR A 66 -2.60 7.49 -1.72
N ILE A 67 -1.74 6.56 -1.27
CA ILE A 67 -2.16 5.21 -0.88
C ILE A 67 -3.26 5.27 0.19
N ASN A 68 -3.05 6.03 1.25
CA ASN A 68 -4.00 6.14 2.36
C ASN A 68 -5.33 6.77 1.95
N VAL A 69 -5.31 7.79 1.09
CA VAL A 69 -6.53 8.39 0.52
C VAL A 69 -7.28 7.35 -0.32
N PHE A 70 -6.57 6.59 -1.13
CA PHE A 70 -7.15 5.58 -2.00
C PHE A 70 -7.82 4.44 -1.22
N VAL A 71 -7.12 3.92 -0.21
CA VAL A 71 -7.69 2.90 0.71
C VAL A 71 -8.93 3.43 1.40
N LYS A 72 -8.91 4.65 1.94
CA LYS A 72 -10.10 5.27 2.55
C LYS A 72 -11.26 5.37 1.57
N GLN A 73 -11.01 5.74 0.32
CA GLN A 73 -12.05 5.85 -0.70
C GLN A 73 -12.69 4.49 -1.01
N ILE A 74 -11.88 3.43 -1.15
CA ILE A 74 -12.35 2.06 -1.38
C ILE A 74 -13.25 1.59 -0.23
N LEU A 75 -12.90 1.93 1.02
CA LEU A 75 -13.60 1.43 2.21
C LEU A 75 -14.89 2.20 2.53
N VAL A 76 -14.95 3.49 2.26
CA VAL A 76 -16.07 4.35 2.67
C VAL A 76 -17.32 4.17 1.79
N ARG A 77 -17.14 3.76 0.53
CA ARG A 77 -18.24 3.67 -0.42
C ARG A 77 -18.53 2.22 -0.80
N GLU A 78 -19.78 1.98 -1.17
CA GLU A 78 -20.16 0.78 -1.91
C GLU A 78 -20.03 1.12 -3.39
N TYR A 79 -19.14 0.40 -4.06
CA TYR A 79 -18.91 0.53 -5.49
C TYR A 79 -19.55 -0.65 -6.22
N GLY A 80 -20.04 -0.39 -7.43
CA GLY A 80 -20.37 -1.48 -8.35
C GLY A 80 -19.10 -2.25 -8.72
N LEU A 81 -19.27 -3.49 -9.18
CA LEU A 81 -18.15 -4.36 -9.56
C LEU A 81 -17.20 -3.68 -10.56
N HIS A 82 -17.74 -2.98 -11.56
CA HIS A 82 -16.94 -2.28 -12.57
C HIS A 82 -16.05 -1.20 -11.96
N ASP A 83 -16.62 -0.33 -11.12
CA ASP A 83 -15.87 0.74 -10.46
C ASP A 83 -14.80 0.15 -9.53
N LEU A 84 -15.14 -0.92 -8.81
CA LEU A 84 -14.19 -1.61 -7.94
C LEU A 84 -13.01 -2.19 -8.72
N MET A 85 -13.24 -2.77 -9.89
CA MET A 85 -12.17 -3.24 -10.78
C MET A 85 -11.29 -2.09 -11.27
N GLU A 86 -11.86 -0.92 -11.56
CA GLU A 86 -11.09 0.26 -11.93
C GLU A 86 -10.24 0.79 -10.76
N PHE A 87 -10.81 0.83 -9.55
CA PHE A 87 -10.07 1.15 -8.32
C PHE A 87 -8.95 0.15 -8.07
N GLU A 88 -9.21 -1.14 -8.16
CA GLU A 88 -8.22 -2.20 -8.03
C GLU A 88 -7.08 -2.02 -9.04
N PHE A 89 -7.40 -1.78 -10.30
CA PHE A 89 -6.41 -1.52 -11.33
C PHE A 89 -5.51 -0.33 -10.98
N MET A 90 -6.11 0.81 -10.63
CA MET A 90 -5.40 2.03 -10.23
C MET A 90 -4.54 1.80 -8.98
N PHE A 91 -5.07 1.10 -7.98
CA PHE A 91 -4.35 0.80 -6.74
C PHE A 91 -3.12 -0.07 -7.01
N ASN A 92 -3.26 -1.07 -7.88
CA ASN A 92 -2.14 -1.92 -8.30
C ASN A 92 -1.08 -1.14 -9.08
N GLN A 93 -1.47 -0.12 -9.88
CA GLN A 93 -0.48 0.78 -10.50
C GLN A 93 0.27 1.61 -9.46
N LEU A 94 -0.43 2.14 -8.45
CA LEU A 94 0.19 2.90 -7.35
C LEU A 94 1.13 2.02 -6.53
N LEU A 95 0.73 0.81 -6.14
CA LEU A 95 1.60 -0.09 -5.40
C LEU A 95 2.84 -0.51 -6.23
N SER A 96 2.65 -0.73 -7.53
CA SER A 96 3.77 -0.98 -8.45
C SER A 96 4.74 0.21 -8.55
N MET A 97 4.26 1.46 -8.37
CA MET A 97 5.12 2.64 -8.27
C MET A 97 5.94 2.63 -6.97
N GLY A 98 5.37 2.14 -5.87
CA GLY A 98 6.09 1.95 -4.61
C GLY A 98 7.31 1.05 -4.75
N GLU A 99 7.28 0.07 -5.67
CA GLU A 99 8.42 -0.80 -5.98
C GLU A 99 9.58 -0.05 -6.69
N LEU A 100 9.34 1.18 -7.16
CA LEU A 100 10.31 1.99 -7.88
C LEU A 100 10.98 3.05 -6.99
N ILE A 101 10.39 3.39 -5.84
CA ILE A 101 10.92 4.38 -4.90
C ILE A 101 12.23 3.86 -4.31
N ASP A 102 13.29 4.67 -4.38
CA ASP A 102 14.52 4.40 -3.64
C ASP A 102 14.38 4.87 -2.19
N ILE A 103 14.70 4.00 -1.24
CA ILE A 103 14.51 4.24 0.20
C ILE A 103 15.87 4.19 0.88
N GLY A 104 16.50 5.36 0.96
CA GLY A 104 17.87 5.48 1.44
C GLY A 104 18.00 5.44 2.97
N ASP A 105 17.15 6.17 3.68
CA ASP A 105 17.30 6.42 5.11
C ASP A 105 16.27 5.69 6.01
N GLU A 106 16.57 5.63 7.30
CA GLU A 106 15.73 4.92 8.28
C GLU A 106 14.38 5.62 8.53
N VAL A 107 14.33 6.94 8.37
CA VAL A 107 13.08 7.71 8.53
C VAL A 107 12.12 7.34 7.39
N GLN A 108 12.62 7.27 6.16
CA GLN A 108 11.88 6.82 5.00
C GLN A 108 11.43 5.36 5.15
N ARG A 109 12.31 4.46 5.61
CA ARG A 109 11.93 3.06 5.92
C ARG A 109 10.79 2.98 6.93
N GLN A 110 10.82 3.80 7.98
CA GLN A 110 9.72 3.85 8.95
C GLN A 110 8.41 4.35 8.35
N ILE A 111 8.46 5.35 7.47
CA ILE A 111 7.29 5.92 6.79
C ILE A 111 6.63 4.87 5.89
N ILE A 112 7.40 4.23 4.99
CA ILE A 112 6.86 3.21 4.09
C ILE A 112 6.35 1.99 4.89
N ARG A 113 7.10 1.55 5.92
CA ARG A 113 6.74 0.40 6.76
C ARG A 113 5.39 0.64 7.41
N LYS A 114 5.20 1.81 8.03
CA LYS A 114 3.93 2.18 8.63
C LYS A 114 2.80 2.18 7.60
N CYS A 115 2.99 2.85 6.47
CA CYS A 115 1.98 2.91 5.41
C CYS A 115 1.58 1.52 4.93
N MET A 116 2.54 0.65 4.65
CA MET A 116 2.24 -0.69 4.12
C MET A 116 1.65 -1.64 5.17
N ILE A 117 2.04 -1.52 6.44
CA ILE A 117 1.38 -2.26 7.54
C ILE A 117 -0.07 -1.81 7.72
N ASP A 118 -0.33 -0.50 7.66
CA ASP A 118 -1.70 0.04 7.77
C ASP A 118 -2.59 -0.48 6.62
N VAL A 119 -2.05 -0.61 5.41
CA VAL A 119 -2.73 -1.21 4.26
C VAL A 119 -2.94 -2.71 4.46
N LEU A 120 -1.90 -3.44 4.88
CA LEU A 120 -1.96 -4.89 5.08
C LEU A 120 -2.97 -5.29 6.17
N GLY A 121 -2.98 -4.55 7.28
CA GLY A 121 -3.83 -4.81 8.43
C GLY A 121 -5.31 -4.47 8.22
N ASN A 122 -5.70 -4.01 7.03
CA ASN A 122 -7.09 -3.70 6.72
C ASN A 122 -7.86 -4.93 6.23
N GLU A 123 -8.58 -5.59 7.14
CA GLU A 123 -9.35 -6.81 6.84
C GLU A 123 -10.39 -6.58 5.71
N GLU A 124 -11.03 -5.42 5.66
CA GLU A 124 -12.03 -5.09 4.62
C GLU A 124 -11.40 -4.92 3.23
N LEU A 125 -10.20 -4.36 3.15
CA LEU A 125 -9.48 -4.20 1.89
C LEU A 125 -9.17 -5.56 1.25
N PHE A 126 -8.84 -6.57 2.06
CA PHE A 126 -8.59 -7.93 1.61
C PHE A 126 -9.78 -8.56 0.88
N HIS A 127 -11.01 -8.20 1.26
CA HIS A 127 -12.22 -8.70 0.61
C HIS A 127 -12.58 -7.92 -0.66
N ARG A 128 -12.01 -6.73 -0.85
CA ARG A 128 -12.37 -5.80 -1.93
C ARG A 128 -11.38 -5.75 -3.07
N ILE A 129 -10.09 -5.92 -2.77
CA ILE A 129 -9.00 -5.76 -3.74
C ILE A 129 -8.14 -7.01 -3.72
N HIS A 130 -7.96 -7.65 -4.87
CA HIS A 130 -7.13 -8.83 -5.00
C HIS A 130 -5.67 -8.45 -5.25
N ASP A 131 -4.77 -9.38 -4.96
CA ASP A 131 -3.34 -9.35 -5.29
C ASP A 131 -2.50 -8.19 -4.73
N TYR A 132 -3.06 -7.21 -4.02
CA TYR A 132 -2.30 -6.10 -3.44
C TYR A 132 -1.22 -6.57 -2.45
N VAL A 133 -1.47 -7.66 -1.72
CA VAL A 133 -0.51 -8.27 -0.79
C VAL A 133 0.80 -8.66 -1.49
N SER A 134 0.73 -9.10 -2.75
CA SER A 134 1.92 -9.47 -3.53
C SER A 134 2.82 -8.26 -3.81
N HIS A 135 2.21 -7.08 -4.04
CA HIS A 135 2.95 -5.83 -4.19
C HIS A 135 3.54 -5.36 -2.87
N LEU A 136 2.77 -5.44 -1.78
CA LEU A 136 3.28 -5.13 -0.44
C LEU A 136 4.52 -5.96 -0.13
N MET A 137 4.47 -7.27 -0.35
CA MET A 137 5.61 -8.17 -0.13
C MET A 137 6.86 -7.74 -0.92
N LYS A 138 6.72 -7.30 -2.17
CA LYS A 138 7.84 -6.80 -2.98
C LYS A 138 8.42 -5.50 -2.41
N ILE A 139 7.56 -4.56 -2.04
CA ILE A 139 7.98 -3.31 -1.39
C ILE A 139 8.74 -3.64 -0.09
N PHE A 140 8.22 -4.51 0.77
CA PHE A 140 8.92 -4.92 2.00
C PHE A 140 10.26 -5.59 1.72
N SER A 141 10.32 -6.46 0.70
CA SER A 141 11.53 -7.19 0.33
C SER A 141 12.65 -6.27 -0.17
N GLN A 142 12.31 -5.27 -0.99
CA GLN A 142 13.27 -4.27 -1.48
C GLN A 142 13.84 -3.40 -0.36
N ASN A 143 13.06 -3.20 0.70
CA ASN A 143 13.41 -2.32 1.81
C ASN A 143 14.07 -3.02 2.98
N THR A 144 14.46 -4.30 2.84
CA THR A 144 15.02 -5.14 3.92
C THR A 144 14.07 -5.39 5.11
N GLU A 145 12.77 -5.17 4.89
CA GLU A 145 11.71 -5.25 5.92
C GLU A 145 10.89 -6.55 5.82
N LEU A 146 11.41 -7.58 5.14
CA LEU A 146 10.68 -8.83 4.89
C LEU A 146 10.27 -9.55 6.19
N ASN A 147 11.11 -9.53 7.23
CA ASN A 147 10.78 -10.16 8.51
C ASN A 147 9.54 -9.52 9.15
N THR A 148 9.46 -8.19 9.13
CA THR A 148 8.29 -7.46 9.65
C THR A 148 7.03 -7.80 8.88
N PHE A 149 7.12 -7.92 7.55
CA PHE A 149 6.00 -8.38 6.74
C PHE A 149 5.54 -9.80 7.13
N LEU A 150 6.50 -10.73 7.30
CA LEU A 150 6.21 -12.11 7.69
C LEU A 150 5.57 -12.19 9.07
N GLU A 151 6.13 -11.50 10.06
CA GLU A 151 5.57 -11.40 11.43
C GLU A 151 4.12 -10.93 11.38
N LYS A 152 3.86 -9.84 10.65
CA LYS A 152 2.50 -9.29 10.57
C LYS A 152 1.51 -10.21 9.85
N THR A 153 1.98 -10.93 8.84
CA THR A 153 1.16 -11.90 8.10
C THR A 153 0.83 -13.12 8.97
N VAL A 154 1.79 -13.60 9.77
CA VAL A 154 1.57 -14.69 10.74
C VAL A 154 0.56 -14.27 11.80
N ASP A 155 0.69 -13.06 12.37
CA ASP A 155 -0.28 -12.53 13.34
C ASP A 155 -1.70 -12.51 12.77
N MET A 156 -1.86 -12.13 11.51
CA MET A 156 -3.16 -12.12 10.84
C MET A 156 -3.73 -13.53 10.64
N ILE A 157 -2.88 -14.50 10.25
CA ILE A 157 -3.28 -15.91 10.10
C ILE A 157 -3.72 -16.48 11.46
N ASP A 158 -2.98 -16.20 12.53
CA ASP A 158 -3.31 -16.65 13.88
C ASP A 158 -4.60 -16.00 14.39
N ALA A 159 -4.85 -14.73 14.07
CA ALA A 159 -6.10 -14.05 14.38
C ALA A 159 -7.31 -14.68 13.66
N ILE A 160 -7.13 -15.14 12.41
CA ILE A 160 -8.17 -15.86 11.67
C ILE A 160 -8.44 -17.23 12.31
N ASN A 161 -7.38 -17.99 12.59
CA ASN A 161 -7.49 -19.34 13.16
C ASN A 161 -8.11 -19.34 14.56
N SER A 162 -7.83 -18.32 15.38
CA SER A 162 -8.41 -18.18 16.72
C SER A 162 -9.89 -17.78 16.71
N LYS A 163 -10.38 -17.05 15.69
CA LYS A 163 -11.81 -16.73 15.52
C LYS A 163 -12.66 -17.95 15.09
N SER A 164 -12.04 -18.97 14.48
CA SER A 164 -12.75 -20.14 13.91
C SER A 164 -13.05 -21.25 14.93
N ILE A 165 -12.47 -21.19 16.14
CA ILE A 165 -12.65 -22.19 17.20
C ILE A 165 -13.62 -21.63 18.26
N VAL A 166 -14.87 -21.41 17.89
CA VAL A 166 -15.98 -21.42 18.86
C VAL A 166 -16.75 -22.70 18.59
N ALA A 167 -16.36 -23.75 19.30
CA ALA A 167 -17.05 -25.04 19.26
C ALA A 167 -18.52 -24.83 19.61
N GLU A 168 -19.43 -25.32 18.76
CA GLU A 168 -20.82 -25.52 19.16
C GLU A 168 -20.83 -26.32 20.46
N GLU A 169 -21.41 -25.74 21.51
CA GLU A 169 -21.67 -26.46 22.75
C GLU A 169 -22.48 -27.71 22.39
N PRO A 170 -22.07 -28.92 22.81
CA PRO A 170 -22.84 -30.11 22.55
C PRO A 170 -24.26 -29.92 23.10
N PRO A 171 -25.31 -30.27 22.34
CA PRO A 171 -26.68 -30.01 22.73
C PRO A 171 -26.95 -30.60 24.12
N PRO A 172 -27.72 -29.90 24.98
CA PRO A 172 -27.96 -30.35 26.34
C PRO A 172 -28.57 -31.77 26.32
N PRO A 173 -28.19 -32.63 27.28
CA PRO A 173 -28.69 -34.00 27.32
C PRO A 173 -30.23 -33.99 27.38
N PRO A 174 -30.89 -34.91 26.66
CA PRO A 174 -32.34 -35.00 26.69
C PRO A 174 -32.82 -35.23 28.14
N PRO A 175 -33.95 -34.64 28.55
CA PRO A 175 -34.46 -34.78 29.91
C PRO A 175 -34.70 -36.26 30.23
N SER A 176 -34.14 -36.70 31.36
CA SER A 176 -34.31 -38.06 31.87
C SER A 176 -35.79 -38.42 31.96
N GLN A 177 -36.24 -39.38 31.15
CA GLN A 177 -37.60 -39.92 31.28
C GLN A 177 -37.72 -40.67 32.62
N PRO A 178 -38.84 -40.51 33.35
CA PRO A 178 -39.07 -41.24 34.58
C PRO A 178 -39.18 -42.74 34.28
N SER A 179 -38.40 -43.54 35.00
CA SER A 179 -38.47 -45.00 34.99
C SER A 179 -39.92 -45.45 35.25
N GLN A 180 -40.54 -46.11 34.28
CA GLN A 180 -41.79 -46.81 34.52
C GLN A 180 -41.50 -47.98 35.47
N GLU A 181 -42.02 -47.89 36.69
CA GLU A 181 -42.11 -49.03 37.60
C GLU A 181 -42.97 -50.10 36.92
N VAL A 182 -42.36 -51.25 36.67
CA VAL A 182 -43.02 -52.44 36.17
C VAL A 182 -43.87 -53.00 37.30
N GLU A 183 -45.18 -52.80 37.24
CA GLU A 183 -46.14 -53.53 38.09
C GLU A 183 -46.04 -55.03 37.77
N THR A 184 -45.41 -55.80 38.66
CA THR A 184 -45.57 -57.25 38.71
C THR A 184 -46.83 -57.57 39.51
N ASN A 185 -47.91 -57.95 38.82
CA ASN A 185 -49.09 -58.55 39.46
C ASN A 185 -48.91 -60.07 39.64
N PRO A 186 -49.23 -60.64 40.82
CA PRO A 186 -49.47 -62.07 41.01
C PRO A 186 -50.88 -62.51 40.55
#